data_AF-A0A1X7HG10-F1
#
_entry.id   AF-A0A1X7HG10-F1
#
_cell.length_a   1.000
_cell.length_b   1.000
_cell.length_c   1.000
_cell.angle_alpha   90.00
_cell.angle_beta   90.00
_cell.angle_gamma   90.00
#
_symmetry.space_group_name_H-M   'P 1'
#
loop_
_entity.id
_entity.type
_entity.pdbx_description
1 polymer ?
#
loop_
_entity_poly.entity_id
_entity_poly.type
_entity_poly.pdbx_seq_one_letter_code
_entity_poly.pdbx_strand_id
1 'polypeptide(L)' 'MKNDKHKSLSVFLVVGFIIGACIGMIVSSFLDLNISFSIALGAGFGMLLGIVIGSVIDYERQKKEK' A
#
# COMPACT_ATOMS: atom_id res chain seq x y z
N MET A 1 4.11 20.28 20.13
CA MET A 1 3.02 19.77 19.26
C MET A 1 3.67 19.05 18.09
N LYS A 2 3.75 17.71 18.09
CA LYS A 2 4.53 16.92 17.11
C LYS A 2 3.76 15.66 16.73
N ASN A 3 2.51 15.83 16.29
CA ASN A 3 1.56 14.71 16.09
C ASN A 3 1.12 14.51 14.61
N ASP A 4 1.63 15.30 13.66
CA ASP A 4 1.10 15.29 12.29
C ASP A 4 1.93 14.52 11.26
N LYS A 5 3.15 14.07 11.61
CA LYS A 5 4.05 13.38 10.64
C LYS A 5 3.59 11.96 10.30
N HIS A 6 3.15 11.18 11.29
CA HIS A 6 2.76 9.78 11.08
C HIS A 6 1.40 9.59 10.39
N LYS A 7 0.59 10.65 10.28
CA LYS A 7 -0.74 10.58 9.69
C LYS A 7 -0.67 10.30 8.19
N SER A 8 0.32 10.85 7.48
CA SER A 8 0.44 10.66 6.03
C SER A 8 0.98 9.29 5.63
N LEU A 9 1.90 8.71 6.41
CA LEU A 9 2.37 7.34 6.21
C LEU A 9 1.19 6.35 6.32
N SER A 10 0.38 6.49 7.36
CA SER A 10 -0.79 5.63 7.59
C SER A 10 -1.84 5.77 6.48
N VAL A 11 -2.05 6.99 5.97
CA VAL A 11 -3.00 7.22 4.86
C VAL A 11 -2.51 6.56 3.57
N PHE A 12 -1.22 6.68 3.22
CA PHE A 12 -0.68 6.02 2.03
C PHE A 12 -0.67 4.50 2.13
N LEU A 13 -0.42 3.96 3.32
CA LEU A 13 -0.52 2.53 3.60
C LEU A 13 -1.95 2.01 3.40
N VAL A 14 -2.95 2.68 3.98
CA VAL A 14 -4.36 2.29 3.89
C VAL A 14 -4.87 2.42 2.45
N VAL A 15 -4.53 3.52 1.77
CA VAL A 15 -4.89 3.73 0.35
C VAL A 15 -4.22 2.68 -0.54
N GLY A 16 -2.93 2.40 -0.35
CA GLY A 16 -2.20 1.36 -1.09
C GLY A 16 -2.76 -0.03 -0.87
N PHE A 17 -3.18 -0.36 0.36
CA PHE A 17 -3.82 -1.63 0.68
C PHE A 17 -5.20 -1.77 0.02
N ILE A 18 -6.05 -0.74 0.09
CA ILE A 18 -7.39 -0.77 -0.53
C ILE A 18 -7.28 -0.92 -2.05
N ILE A 19 -6.40 -0.14 -2.69
CA ILE A 19 -6.21 -0.19 -4.15
C ILE A 19 -5.58 -1.52 -4.55
N GLY A 20 -4.55 -1.99 -3.84
CA GLY A 20 -3.89 -3.26 -4.10
C GLY A 20 -4.79 -4.48 -3.95
N ALA A 21 -5.64 -4.50 -2.91
CA ALA A 21 -6.64 -5.54 -2.73
C ALA A 21 -7.72 -5.53 -3.83
N CYS A 22 -8.15 -4.34 -4.27
CA CYS A 22 -9.15 -4.19 -5.33
C CYS A 22 -8.61 -4.63 -6.70
N ILE A 23 -7.39 -4.20 -7.05
CA ILE A 23 -6.71 -4.63 -8.28
C ILE A 23 -6.42 -6.15 -8.22
N GLY A 24 -6.00 -6.67 -7.06
CA GLY A 24 -5.77 -8.09 -6.85
C GLY A 24 -7.01 -8.94 -7.13
N MET A 25 -8.19 -8.50 -6.67
CA MET A 25 -9.46 -9.16 -6.99
C MET A 25 -9.77 -9.18 -8.49
N ILE A 26 -9.59 -8.04 -9.17
CA ILE A 26 -9.85 -7.92 -10.61
C ILE A 26 -8.89 -8.82 -11.39
N VAL A 27 -7.59 -8.74 -11.11
CA VAL A 27 -6.55 -9.55 -11.77
C VAL A 27 -6.78 -11.05 -11.52
N SER A 28 -7.24 -11.42 -10.32
CA SER A 28 -7.61 -12.79 -10.00
C SER A 28 -8.74 -13.33 -10.86
N SER A 29 -9.72 -12.50 -11.23
CA SER A 29 -10.82 -12.89 -12.10
C SER A 29 -10.41 -13.09 -13.56
N PHE A 30 -9.32 -12.46 -14.01
CA PHE A 30 -8.83 -12.58 -15.40
C PHE A 30 -7.84 -13.74 -15.63
N LEU A 31 -7.14 -14.20 -14.58
CA LEU A 31 -6.05 -15.18 -14.73
C LEU A 31 -6.47 -16.63 -14.45
N ASP A 32 -7.73 -16.91 -14.08
CA ASP A 32 -8.21 -18.25 -13.64
C ASP A 32 -7.32 -18.90 -12.57
N LEU A 33 -6.47 -18.10 -11.91
CA LEU A 33 -5.67 -18.50 -10.79
C LEU A 33 -6.59 -18.53 -9.57
N ASN A 34 -6.55 -19.66 -8.85
CA ASN A 34 -7.29 -19.86 -7.61
C ASN A 34 -7.45 -18.55 -6.83
N ILE A 35 -8.71 -18.12 -6.69
CA ILE A 35 -9.11 -16.82 -6.11
C ILE A 35 -8.39 -16.53 -4.80
N SER A 36 -8.22 -17.55 -3.96
CA SER A 36 -7.52 -17.45 -2.68
C SER A 36 -6.04 -17.08 -2.80
N PHE A 37 -5.34 -17.60 -3.82
CA PHE A 37 -3.91 -17.36 -4.00
C PHE A 37 -3.64 -15.99 -4.61
N SER A 38 -4.46 -15.58 -5.58
CA SER A 38 -4.31 -14.29 -6.23
C SER A 38 -4.71 -13.12 -5.32
N ILE A 39 -5.73 -13.28 -4.48
CA ILE A 39 -6.05 -12.28 -3.43
C ILE A 39 -4.89 -12.17 -2.43
N ALA A 40 -4.34 -13.29 -1.98
CA ALA A 40 -3.20 -13.28 -1.06
C ALA A 40 -1.96 -12.61 -1.67
N LEU A 41 -1.65 -12.90 -2.94
CA LEU A 41 -0.57 -12.24 -3.67
C LEU A 41 -0.86 -10.77 -3.94
N GLY A 42 -2.06 -10.42 -4.36
CA GLY A 42 -2.46 -9.03 -4.65
C GLY A 42 -2.48 -8.16 -3.41
N ALA A 43 -3.05 -8.66 -2.31
CA ALA A 43 -3.01 -8.00 -1.01
C ALA A 43 -1.58 -7.91 -0.48
N GLY A 44 -0.79 -9.00 -0.57
CA GLY A 44 0.61 -9.01 -0.15
C GLY A 44 1.47 -8.02 -0.93
N PHE A 45 1.35 -7.99 -2.25
CA PHE A 45 2.10 -7.08 -3.12
C PHE A 45 1.64 -5.63 -2.97
N GLY A 46 0.32 -5.40 -2.83
CA GLY A 46 -0.26 -4.10 -2.52
C GLY A 46 0.20 -3.53 -1.18
N MET A 47 0.31 -4.37 -0.15
CA MET A 47 0.87 -3.98 1.15
C MET A 47 2.35 -3.66 1.05
N LEU A 48 3.14 -4.48 0.35
CA LEU A 48 4.58 -4.27 0.14
C LEU A 48 4.85 -2.95 -0.59
N LEU A 49 4.14 -2.69 -1.70
CA LEU A 49 4.23 -1.43 -2.43
C LEU A 49 3.73 -0.24 -1.61
N GLY A 50 2.61 -0.39 -0.90
CA GLY A 50 2.07 0.66 -0.03
C GLY A 50 3.05 1.07 1.08
N ILE A 51 3.74 0.11 1.68
CA ILE A 51 4.78 0.36 2.69
C ILE A 51 6.00 1.05 2.06
N VAL A 52 6.48 0.57 0.91
CA VAL A 52 7.64 1.17 0.23
C VAL A 52 7.35 2.60 -0.17
N ILE A 53 6.22 2.86 -0.84
CA ILE A 53 5.81 4.20 -1.29
C ILE A 53 5.56 5.10 -0.07
N GLY A 54 4.83 4.61 0.94
CA GLY A 54 4.59 5.36 2.17
C GLY A 54 5.90 5.74 2.87
N SER A 55 6.85 4.82 2.99
CA SER A 55 8.14 5.06 3.64
C SER A 55 9.02 6.03 2.85
N VAL A 56 9.03 5.95 1.51
CA VAL A 56 9.77 6.89 0.65
C VAL A 56 9.22 8.31 0.80
N ILE A 57 7.89 8.46 0.80
CA ILE A 57 7.24 9.76 0.97
C ILE A 57 7.49 10.32 2.37
N ASP A 58 7.38 9.49 3.42
CA ASP A 58 7.71 9.90 4.80
C ASP A 58 9.17 10.36 4.90
N TYR A 59 10.09 9.61 4.28
CA TYR A 59 11.50 9.92 4.27
C TYR A 59 11.81 11.25 3.56
N GLU A 60 11.24 11.49 2.38
CA GLU A 60 11.36 12.78 1.68
C GLU A 60 10.78 13.94 2.49
N ARG A 61 9.66 13.72 3.17
CA ARG A 61 9.01 14.76 3.97
C ARG A 61 9.82 15.10 5.22
N GLN A 62 10.39 14.10 5.89
CA GLN A 62 11.30 14.33 7.01
C GLN A 62 12.62 14.99 6.59
N LYS A 63 13.09 14.74 5.36
CA LYS A 63 14.28 15.36 4.80
C LYS A 63 14.07 16.84 4.43
N LYS A 64 12.84 17.24 4.06
CA LYS A 64 12.46 18.65 3.80
C LYS A 64 12.22 19.50 5.05
N GLU A 65 12.06 18.88 6.21
CA GLU A 65 11.90 19.57 7.51
C GLU A 65 13.22 19.70 8.31
N LYS A 66 14.36 19.35 7.71
CA LYS A 66 15.71 19.65 8.21
C LYS A 66 16.37 20.68 7.31
#